data_AF-A0A665W143-F1
#
_entry.id   AF-A0A665W143-F1
#
_cell.length_a   1.000
_cell.length_b   1.000
_cell.length_c   1.000
_cell.angle_alpha   90.00
_cell.angle_beta   90.00
_cell.angle_gamma   90.00
#
_symmetry.space_group_name_H-M   'P 1'
#
loop_
_entity.id
_entity.type
_entity.pdbx_description
1 polymer ?
#
loop_
_entity_poly.entity_id
_entity_poly.type
_entity_poly.pdbx_seq_one_letter_code
_entity_poly.pdbx_strand_id
1 'polypeptide(L)'
;ITSYALANENKLNQATLFAFSSADLTHWPSPQGHPFTLEATAYALLALVKAKAFEKAIPIVKWIKQQQHINGGYGSTQATMMVYQALAEYWVSASEDAFLLNVDISLPGRLAPYKFYFTKDNAHLTQTSQHHAINQVASVRATGTGTATLTMISTYYALPNEVEISCTRFDLSVQIIPGNFFILCLYVYKDTQHDSTMSVLDINLPPGFTANSNDLDLVSSLQSSVSHTQSEELTFRIHQTLKVGALQPAAVSVYEYYDQTHCVKFYHPERRDGELLMLCAKFDCRCAEESCGVQKKGKVDNEQRMAKSCERTINFGKTYINGLNLCQRLRECAVSMSNMFVLSVQRSVDVYLQGKTRVFLSPPHCRESLDLRPGSDYLIMGASRDIQRGNTRDTYQYVLGETTWIEYWPTEEECQIDKYRFACLGLADMLEQHMLFGCVN
;
A
#
# COMPACT_ATOMS: atom_id res chain seq x y z
N ILE A 1 -29.84 -6.13 -22.78
CA ILE A 1 -30.65 -7.27 -22.28
C ILE A 1 -31.76 -7.66 -23.25
N THR A 2 -32.77 -6.82 -23.51
CA THR A 2 -33.93 -7.17 -24.36
C THR A 2 -33.55 -7.67 -25.76
N SER A 3 -32.55 -7.05 -26.40
CA SER A 3 -32.04 -7.51 -27.70
C SER A 3 -31.54 -8.95 -27.69
N TYR A 4 -30.91 -9.40 -26.59
CA TYR A 4 -30.47 -10.79 -26.45
C TYR A 4 -31.65 -11.74 -26.30
N ALA A 5 -32.65 -11.37 -25.48
CA ALA A 5 -33.89 -12.15 -25.36
C ALA A 5 -34.61 -12.29 -26.70
N LEU A 6 -34.70 -11.21 -27.49
CA LEU A 6 -35.26 -11.25 -28.84
C LEU A 6 -34.41 -12.08 -29.81
N ALA A 7 -33.09 -12.07 -29.67
CA ALA A 7 -32.20 -12.88 -30.50
C ALA A 7 -32.43 -14.38 -30.29
N ASN A 8 -32.71 -14.82 -29.06
CA ASN A 8 -33.07 -16.22 -28.78
C ASN A 8 -34.36 -16.67 -29.49
N GLU A 9 -35.28 -15.73 -29.73
CA GLU A 9 -36.52 -15.95 -30.48
C GLU A 9 -36.37 -15.67 -31.99
N ASN A 10 -35.14 -15.49 -32.49
CA ASN A 10 -34.83 -15.08 -33.86
C ASN A 10 -35.52 -13.77 -34.31
N LYS A 11 -35.82 -12.88 -33.36
CA LYS A 11 -36.51 -11.59 -33.54
C LYS A 11 -35.60 -10.38 -33.31
N LEU A 12 -34.27 -10.57 -33.37
CA LEU A 12 -33.33 -9.47 -33.17
C LEU A 12 -33.44 -8.43 -34.29
N ASN A 13 -33.75 -7.19 -33.93
CA ASN A 13 -33.56 -6.04 -34.81
C ASN A 13 -32.18 -5.42 -34.56
N GLN A 14 -31.24 -5.67 -35.48
CA GLN A 14 -29.87 -5.15 -35.36
C GLN A 14 -29.81 -3.63 -35.45
N ALA A 15 -30.67 -2.98 -36.25
CA ALA A 15 -30.67 -1.52 -36.36
C ALA A 15 -31.04 -0.86 -35.03
N THR A 16 -32.04 -1.41 -34.34
CA THR A 16 -32.40 -0.96 -32.99
C THR A 16 -31.27 -1.18 -32.00
N LEU A 17 -30.58 -2.32 -32.06
CA LEU A 17 -29.44 -2.60 -31.17
C LEU A 17 -28.32 -1.56 -31.36
N PHE A 18 -27.89 -1.30 -32.60
CA PHE A 18 -26.81 -0.36 -32.89
C PHE A 18 -27.22 1.11 -32.77
N ALA A 19 -28.51 1.44 -32.73
CA ALA A 19 -28.96 2.81 -32.44
C ALA A 19 -28.54 3.29 -31.04
N PHE A 20 -28.27 2.37 -30.10
CA PHE A 20 -27.83 2.67 -28.74
C PHE A 20 -26.34 2.38 -28.49
N SER A 21 -25.56 2.03 -29.52
CA SER A 21 -24.13 1.78 -29.35
C SER A 21 -23.32 3.08 -29.32
N SER A 22 -22.06 2.97 -28.91
CA SER A 22 -21.04 4.01 -29.07
C SER A 22 -20.85 4.39 -30.55
N ALA A 23 -20.29 5.57 -30.80
CA ALA A 23 -20.09 6.10 -32.15
C ALA A 23 -19.16 5.23 -33.01
N ASP A 24 -18.22 4.53 -32.39
CA ASP A 24 -17.30 3.58 -33.01
C ASP A 24 -17.86 2.14 -33.09
N LEU A 25 -19.10 1.93 -32.64
CA LEU A 25 -19.82 0.65 -32.68
C LEU A 25 -19.15 -0.48 -31.87
N THR A 26 -18.38 -0.13 -30.83
CA THR A 26 -17.61 -1.09 -30.03
C THR A 26 -18.26 -1.49 -28.71
N HIS A 27 -19.10 -0.63 -28.13
CA HIS A 27 -19.71 -0.86 -26.82
C HIS A 27 -21.06 -0.14 -26.65
N TRP A 28 -21.77 -0.45 -25.57
CA TRP A 28 -23.07 0.15 -25.22
C TRP A 28 -22.95 0.92 -23.90
N PRO A 29 -22.72 2.25 -23.94
CA PRO A 29 -22.50 3.05 -22.75
C PRO A 29 -23.76 3.11 -21.86
N SER A 30 -23.55 2.99 -20.55
CA SER A 30 -24.59 3.16 -19.53
C SER A 30 -24.29 4.40 -18.67
N PRO A 31 -25.28 5.26 -18.40
CA PRO A 31 -25.10 6.41 -17.51
C PRO A 31 -24.83 5.99 -16.05
N GLN A 32 -25.10 4.74 -15.69
CA GLN A 32 -24.88 4.20 -14.35
C GLN A 32 -23.41 3.86 -14.07
N GLY A 33 -22.53 3.92 -15.09
CA GLY A 33 -21.09 3.74 -14.91
C GLY A 33 -20.48 2.61 -15.73
N HIS A 34 -19.20 2.37 -15.48
CA HIS A 34 -18.38 1.45 -16.28
C HIS A 34 -18.79 -0.03 -16.14
N PRO A 35 -19.06 -0.59 -14.94
CA PRO A 35 -19.49 -1.98 -14.80
C PRO A 35 -20.79 -2.28 -15.56
N PHE A 36 -21.75 -1.36 -15.54
CA PHE A 36 -23.01 -1.49 -16.28
C PHE A 36 -22.83 -1.38 -17.80
N THR A 37 -21.86 -0.57 -18.24
CA THR A 37 -21.47 -0.49 -19.66
C THR A 37 -20.91 -1.83 -20.14
N LEU A 38 -20.09 -2.49 -19.33
CA LEU A 38 -19.55 -3.82 -19.62
C LEU A 38 -20.65 -4.88 -19.71
N GLU A 39 -21.57 -4.89 -18.74
CA GLU A 39 -22.72 -5.79 -18.73
C GLU A 39 -23.60 -5.58 -19.98
N ALA A 40 -23.98 -4.33 -20.29
CA ALA A 40 -24.79 -4.02 -21.46
C ALA A 40 -24.12 -4.46 -22.77
N THR A 41 -22.80 -4.24 -22.87
CA THR A 41 -21.99 -4.64 -24.03
C THR A 41 -21.88 -6.16 -24.15
N ALA A 42 -21.75 -6.89 -23.04
CA ALA A 42 -21.75 -8.35 -23.03
C ALA A 42 -23.07 -8.94 -23.55
N TYR A 43 -24.22 -8.38 -23.13
CA TYR A 43 -25.52 -8.77 -23.69
C TYR A 43 -25.64 -8.46 -25.18
N ALA A 44 -25.09 -7.34 -25.64
CA ALA A 44 -25.09 -7.01 -27.06
C ALA A 44 -24.23 -8.00 -27.86
N LEU A 45 -23.05 -8.39 -27.35
CA LEU A 45 -22.21 -9.42 -27.95
C LEU A 45 -22.95 -10.76 -28.04
N LEU A 46 -23.59 -11.21 -26.95
CA LEU A 46 -24.40 -12.43 -26.95
C LEU A 46 -25.53 -12.38 -28.00
N ALA A 47 -26.22 -11.25 -28.13
CA ALA A 47 -27.26 -11.07 -29.15
C ALA A 47 -26.72 -11.23 -30.57
N LEU A 48 -25.55 -10.64 -30.86
CA LEU A 48 -24.90 -10.74 -32.17
C LEU A 48 -24.38 -12.15 -32.46
N VAL A 49 -23.81 -12.83 -31.46
CA VAL A 49 -23.36 -14.23 -31.57
C VAL A 49 -24.55 -15.15 -31.86
N LYS A 50 -25.68 -15.01 -31.17
CA LYS A 50 -26.91 -15.77 -31.47
C LYS A 50 -27.43 -15.52 -32.88
N ALA A 51 -27.38 -14.27 -33.33
CA ALA A 51 -27.75 -13.90 -34.70
C ALA A 51 -26.68 -14.25 -35.76
N LYS A 52 -25.59 -14.94 -35.38
CA LYS A 52 -24.45 -15.31 -36.25
C LYS A 52 -23.80 -14.12 -36.96
N ALA A 53 -23.88 -12.92 -36.38
CA ALA A 53 -23.33 -11.69 -36.93
C ALA A 53 -21.87 -11.46 -36.50
N PHE A 54 -20.99 -12.43 -36.79
CA PHE A 54 -19.61 -12.49 -36.25
C PHE A 54 -18.73 -11.31 -36.67
N GLU A 55 -18.87 -10.81 -37.91
CA GLU A 55 -18.09 -9.64 -38.39
C GLU A 55 -18.31 -8.41 -37.51
N LYS A 56 -19.54 -8.20 -37.06
CA LYS A 56 -19.91 -7.08 -36.16
C LYS A 56 -19.52 -7.35 -34.71
N ALA A 57 -19.32 -8.61 -34.32
CA ALA A 57 -18.91 -9.00 -32.98
C ALA A 57 -17.41 -8.79 -32.72
N ILE A 58 -16.55 -8.91 -33.75
CA ILE A 58 -15.09 -8.73 -33.66
C ILE A 58 -14.67 -7.43 -32.94
N PRO A 59 -15.14 -6.22 -33.33
CA PRO A 59 -14.74 -4.98 -32.66
C PRO A 59 -15.15 -4.95 -31.18
N ILE A 60 -16.29 -5.56 -30.84
CA ILE A 60 -16.81 -5.63 -29.47
C ILE A 60 -15.94 -6.57 -28.62
N VAL A 61 -15.56 -7.74 -29.14
CA VAL A 61 -14.65 -8.67 -28.46
C VAL A 61 -13.30 -8.01 -28.19
N LYS A 62 -12.75 -7.25 -29.16
CA LYS A 62 -11.51 -6.50 -28.97
C LYS A 62 -11.64 -5.45 -27.87
N TRP A 63 -12.74 -4.70 -27.87
CA TRP A 63 -13.00 -3.69 -26.85
C TRP A 63 -13.12 -4.32 -25.46
N ILE A 64 -13.93 -5.37 -25.30
CA ILE A 64 -14.12 -6.09 -24.02
C ILE A 64 -12.78 -6.61 -23.47
N LYS A 65 -11.92 -7.18 -24.32
CA LYS A 65 -10.60 -7.67 -23.89
C LYS A 65 -9.71 -6.57 -23.30
N GLN A 66 -9.88 -5.31 -23.72
CA GLN A 66 -9.13 -4.18 -23.19
C GLN A 66 -9.65 -3.69 -21.84
N GLN A 67 -10.86 -4.08 -21.44
CA GLN A 67 -11.48 -3.65 -20.17
C GLN A 67 -11.21 -4.62 -19.00
N GLN A 68 -10.45 -5.69 -19.22
CA GLN A 68 -10.19 -6.67 -18.17
C GLN A 68 -9.25 -6.08 -17.11
N HIS A 69 -9.68 -6.10 -15.84
CA HIS A 69 -8.82 -5.69 -14.73
C HIS A 69 -7.69 -6.69 -14.52
N ILE A 70 -6.66 -6.24 -13.80
CA ILE A 70 -5.45 -7.02 -13.49
C ILE A 70 -5.75 -8.40 -12.88
N ASN A 71 -6.80 -8.49 -12.04
CA ASN A 71 -7.20 -9.74 -11.39
C ASN A 71 -8.08 -10.64 -12.28
N GLY A 72 -8.21 -10.31 -13.57
CA GLY A 72 -9.04 -11.02 -14.52
C GLY A 72 -10.54 -10.70 -14.45
N GLY A 73 -10.97 -9.86 -13.50
CA GLY A 73 -12.36 -9.43 -13.33
C GLY A 73 -12.73 -8.22 -14.19
N TYR A 74 -14.03 -7.88 -14.19
CA TYR A 74 -14.62 -6.77 -14.94
C TYR A 74 -15.35 -5.76 -14.02
N GLY A 75 -14.83 -5.58 -12.80
CA GLY A 75 -15.32 -4.60 -11.82
C GLY A 75 -16.51 -5.05 -10.97
N SER A 76 -17.41 -5.88 -11.48
CA SER A 76 -18.51 -6.47 -10.69
C SER A 76 -18.75 -7.93 -11.06
N THR A 77 -19.41 -8.70 -10.19
CA THR A 77 -19.71 -10.12 -10.45
C THR A 77 -20.64 -10.30 -11.65
N GLN A 78 -21.67 -9.46 -11.77
CA GLN A 78 -22.60 -9.51 -12.91
C GLN A 78 -21.88 -9.19 -14.23
N ALA A 79 -21.10 -8.10 -14.27
CA ALA A 79 -20.33 -7.76 -15.46
C ALA A 79 -19.33 -8.85 -15.81
N THR A 80 -18.62 -9.39 -14.81
CA THR A 80 -17.62 -10.45 -14.99
C THR A 80 -18.25 -11.72 -15.55
N MET A 81 -19.34 -12.21 -14.94
CA MET A 81 -20.05 -13.41 -15.40
C MET A 81 -20.57 -13.23 -16.82
N MET A 82 -21.25 -12.11 -17.09
CA MET A 82 -21.83 -11.86 -18.40
C MET A 82 -20.78 -11.71 -19.49
N VAL A 83 -19.67 -11.01 -19.21
CA VAL A 83 -18.56 -10.86 -20.16
C VAL A 83 -17.91 -12.22 -20.45
N TYR A 84 -17.62 -13.03 -19.43
CA TYR A 84 -17.03 -14.35 -19.65
C TYR A 84 -17.96 -15.27 -20.43
N GLN A 85 -19.26 -15.26 -20.13
CA GLN A 85 -20.25 -16.00 -20.93
C GLN A 85 -20.25 -15.54 -22.39
N ALA A 86 -20.29 -14.23 -22.63
CA ALA A 86 -20.32 -13.67 -23.97
C ALA A 86 -19.06 -14.02 -24.79
N LEU A 87 -17.89 -13.92 -24.17
CA LEU A 87 -16.62 -14.30 -24.79
C LEU A 87 -16.56 -15.80 -25.05
N ALA A 88 -16.97 -16.64 -24.09
CA ALA A 88 -16.98 -18.09 -24.27
C ALA A 88 -17.90 -18.51 -25.42
N GLU A 89 -19.13 -17.98 -25.48
CA GLU A 89 -20.06 -18.28 -26.58
C GLU A 89 -19.53 -17.80 -27.93
N TYR A 90 -18.84 -16.66 -27.97
CA TYR A 90 -18.17 -16.18 -29.18
C TYR A 90 -17.07 -17.15 -29.64
N TRP A 91 -16.16 -17.56 -28.75
CA TRP A 91 -15.04 -18.45 -29.10
C TRP A 91 -15.49 -19.88 -29.45
N VAL A 92 -16.57 -20.38 -28.85
CA VAL A 92 -17.15 -21.69 -29.22
C VAL A 92 -17.80 -21.64 -30.61
N SER A 93 -18.34 -20.49 -31.00
CA SER A 93 -19.12 -20.35 -32.25
C SER A 93 -18.29 -19.81 -33.42
N ALA A 94 -17.20 -19.11 -33.15
CA ALA A 94 -16.31 -18.53 -34.15
C ALA A 94 -15.23 -19.54 -34.60
N SER A 95 -14.84 -19.46 -35.87
CA SER A 95 -13.76 -20.28 -36.45
C SER A 95 -12.40 -19.89 -35.87
N GLU A 96 -11.57 -20.88 -35.53
CA GLU A 96 -10.18 -20.67 -35.11
C GLU A 96 -9.22 -20.62 -36.30
N ASP A 97 -8.51 -19.49 -36.46
CA ASP A 97 -7.39 -19.35 -37.39
C ASP A 97 -6.09 -19.95 -36.82
N ALA A 98 -5.05 -20.02 -37.66
CA ALA A 98 -3.70 -20.40 -37.26
C ALA A 98 -3.12 -19.43 -36.20
N PHE A 99 -2.78 -19.97 -35.03
CA PHE A 99 -2.20 -19.22 -33.91
C PHE A 99 -0.72 -19.55 -33.73
N LEU A 100 0.15 -18.60 -34.10
CA LEU A 100 1.60 -18.69 -33.98
C LEU A 100 2.16 -17.29 -33.68
N LEU A 101 2.37 -16.97 -32.41
CA LEU A 101 2.75 -15.64 -31.96
C LEU A 101 4.02 -15.69 -31.10
N ASN A 102 5.00 -14.88 -31.48
CA ASN A 102 6.21 -14.64 -30.71
C ASN A 102 6.13 -13.25 -30.09
N VAL A 103 6.36 -13.14 -28.79
CA VAL A 103 6.36 -11.86 -28.06
C VAL A 103 7.67 -11.72 -27.30
N ASP A 104 8.46 -10.70 -27.65
CA ASP A 104 9.69 -10.34 -26.97
C ASP A 104 9.47 -9.07 -26.13
N ILE A 105 9.81 -9.13 -24.84
CA ILE A 105 9.70 -8.00 -23.90
C ILE A 105 11.10 -7.61 -23.41
N SER A 106 11.54 -6.41 -23.79
CA SER A 106 12.82 -5.83 -23.37
C SER A 106 12.61 -4.87 -22.20
N LEU A 107 13.37 -5.07 -21.12
CA LEU A 107 13.38 -4.21 -19.93
C LEU A 107 14.79 -3.64 -19.65
N PRO A 108 14.91 -2.39 -19.20
CA PRO A 108 16.18 -1.80 -18.77
C PRO A 108 16.89 -2.65 -17.70
N GLY A 109 18.22 -2.73 -17.77
CA GLY A 109 19.02 -3.52 -16.83
C GLY A 109 19.11 -5.01 -17.16
N ARG A 110 18.42 -5.51 -18.18
CA ARG A 110 18.53 -6.90 -18.66
C ARG A 110 19.19 -6.95 -20.05
N LEU A 111 20.18 -7.84 -20.21
CA LEU A 111 20.91 -8.00 -21.48
C LEU A 111 20.10 -8.69 -22.59
N ALA A 112 19.12 -9.53 -22.23
CA ALA A 112 18.30 -10.29 -23.17
C ALA A 112 16.80 -10.14 -22.86
N PRO A 113 15.93 -10.04 -23.88
CA PRO A 113 14.49 -9.91 -23.67
C PRO A 113 13.88 -11.18 -23.06
N TYR A 114 12.75 -11.02 -22.38
CA TYR A 114 11.86 -12.14 -22.08
C TYR A 114 11.17 -12.57 -23.38
N LYS A 115 11.23 -13.86 -23.70
CA LYS A 115 10.65 -14.41 -24.93
C LYS A 115 9.48 -15.30 -24.57
N PHE A 116 8.34 -15.02 -25.16
CA PHE A 116 7.11 -15.80 -25.01
C PHE A 116 6.71 -16.36 -26.37
N TYR A 117 6.40 -17.65 -26.39
CA TYR A 117 6.06 -18.38 -27.60
C TYR A 117 4.67 -18.99 -27.44
N PHE A 118 3.77 -18.61 -28.34
CA PHE A 118 2.42 -19.11 -28.37
C PHE A 118 2.12 -19.80 -29.71
N THR A 119 1.50 -20.96 -29.61
CA THR A 119 1.09 -21.90 -30.65
C THR A 119 -0.37 -22.27 -30.38
N LYS A 120 -1.00 -23.03 -31.28
CA LYS A 120 -2.35 -23.53 -31.04
C LYS A 120 -2.47 -24.33 -29.74
N ASP A 121 -1.45 -25.12 -29.40
CA ASP A 121 -1.49 -26.02 -28.24
C ASP A 121 -1.39 -25.28 -26.89
N ASN A 122 -0.79 -24.09 -26.87
CA ASN A 122 -0.62 -23.29 -25.66
C ASN A 122 -1.27 -21.89 -25.75
N ALA A 123 -2.16 -21.67 -26.71
CA ALA A 123 -2.83 -20.39 -26.95
C ALA A 123 -3.65 -19.91 -25.74
N HIS A 124 -4.13 -20.84 -24.91
CA HIS A 124 -4.92 -20.55 -23.71
C HIS A 124 -4.08 -20.51 -22.42
N LEU A 125 -2.76 -20.76 -22.50
CA LEU A 125 -1.89 -20.77 -21.32
C LEU A 125 -1.36 -19.36 -21.03
N THR A 126 -1.54 -18.92 -19.79
CA THR A 126 -0.87 -17.72 -19.27
C THR A 126 0.60 -18.01 -19.00
N GLN A 127 1.49 -17.19 -19.55
CA GLN A 127 2.92 -17.22 -19.26
C GLN A 127 3.31 -15.97 -18.47
N THR A 128 4.08 -16.12 -17.39
CA THR A 128 4.41 -15.01 -16.46
C THR A 128 5.92 -14.90 -16.27
N SER A 129 6.41 -13.69 -16.00
CA SER A 129 7.80 -13.42 -15.63
C SER A 129 7.86 -12.29 -14.62
N GLN A 130 8.74 -12.43 -13.61
CA GLN A 130 8.94 -11.42 -12.58
C GLN A 130 10.20 -10.58 -12.84
N HIS A 131 10.14 -9.31 -12.43
CA HIS A 131 11.23 -8.35 -12.52
C HIS A 131 11.25 -7.48 -11.25
N HIS A 132 12.44 -7.25 -10.68
CA HIS A 132 12.60 -6.60 -9.36
C HIS A 132 12.66 -5.07 -9.41
N ALA A 133 12.43 -4.46 -10.57
CA ALA A 133 12.40 -3.00 -10.73
C ALA A 133 11.04 -2.55 -11.28
N ILE A 134 10.54 -1.43 -10.73
CA ILE A 134 9.28 -0.78 -11.13
C ILE A 134 9.55 0.50 -11.92
N ASN A 135 8.52 1.07 -12.54
CA ASN A 135 8.57 2.35 -13.26
C ASN A 135 9.61 2.43 -14.39
N GLN A 136 9.84 1.30 -15.06
CA GLN A 136 10.72 1.21 -16.22
C GLN A 136 9.92 1.17 -17.52
N VAL A 137 10.45 1.78 -18.57
CA VAL A 137 9.85 1.72 -19.91
C VAL A 137 10.16 0.37 -20.54
N ALA A 138 9.12 -0.42 -20.81
CA ALA A 138 9.24 -1.70 -21.51
C ALA A 138 9.08 -1.52 -23.02
N SER A 139 9.87 -2.25 -23.81
CA SER A 139 9.69 -2.35 -25.26
C SER A 139 9.18 -3.74 -25.62
N VAL A 140 8.05 -3.79 -26.33
CA VAL A 140 7.36 -5.03 -26.69
C VAL A 140 7.42 -5.20 -28.20
N ARG A 141 7.90 -6.36 -28.66
CA ARG A 141 7.91 -6.74 -30.08
C ARG A 141 7.11 -8.03 -30.26
N ALA A 142 6.00 -7.94 -30.97
CA ALA A 142 5.18 -9.09 -31.33
C ALA A 142 5.36 -9.43 -32.83
N THR A 143 5.51 -10.72 -33.16
CA THR A 143 5.63 -11.20 -34.55
C THR A 143 4.85 -12.50 -34.73
N GLY A 144 4.28 -12.73 -35.92
CA GLY A 144 3.49 -13.92 -36.24
C GLY A 144 2.00 -13.65 -36.42
N THR A 145 1.17 -14.69 -36.29
CA THR A 145 -0.29 -14.65 -36.46
C THR A 145 -1.00 -14.98 -35.15
N GLY A 146 -2.02 -14.21 -34.81
CA GLY A 146 -2.79 -14.39 -33.58
C GLY A 146 -2.93 -13.09 -32.79
N THR A 147 -3.63 -13.17 -31.66
CA THR A 147 -3.83 -12.04 -30.75
C THR A 147 -3.53 -12.49 -29.32
N ALA A 148 -2.67 -11.76 -28.62
CA ALA A 148 -2.40 -11.98 -27.20
C ALA A 148 -2.59 -10.67 -26.43
N THR A 149 -2.91 -10.82 -25.15
CA THR A 149 -3.02 -9.71 -24.20
C THR A 149 -1.79 -9.73 -23.31
N LEU A 150 -1.13 -8.58 -23.16
CA LEU A 150 -0.03 -8.38 -22.23
C LEU A 150 -0.48 -7.48 -21.08
N THR A 151 -0.31 -7.95 -19.85
CA THR A 151 -0.60 -7.20 -18.64
C THR A 151 0.67 -7.06 -17.81
N MET A 152 1.08 -5.82 -17.53
CA MET A 152 2.20 -5.52 -16.63
C MET A 152 1.67 -5.03 -15.28
N ILE A 153 2.08 -5.69 -14.20
CA ILE A 153 1.60 -5.41 -12.84
C ILE A 153 2.79 -4.94 -12.01
N SER A 154 2.67 -3.76 -11.40
CA SER A 154 3.64 -3.24 -10.44
C SER A 154 3.01 -3.21 -9.06
N THR A 155 3.52 -4.04 -8.15
CA THR A 155 3.10 -4.05 -6.74
C THR A 155 4.09 -3.25 -5.91
N TYR A 156 3.61 -2.21 -5.23
CA TYR A 156 4.41 -1.36 -4.37
C TYR A 156 3.57 -0.86 -3.20
N TYR A 157 4.22 -0.46 -2.11
CA TYR A 157 3.56 0.23 -1.00
C TYR A 157 3.33 1.69 -1.40
N ALA A 158 2.07 2.08 -1.53
CA ALA A 158 1.68 3.47 -1.70
C ALA A 158 1.35 4.07 -0.33
N LEU A 159 1.81 5.30 -0.08
CA LEU A 159 1.25 6.09 1.01
C LEU A 159 -0.23 6.36 0.70
N PRO A 160 -1.14 6.30 1.68
CA PRO A 160 -2.50 6.77 1.45
C PRO A 160 -2.41 8.23 1.05
N ASN A 161 -2.97 8.59 -0.11
CA ASN A 161 -3.09 10.01 -0.45
C ASN A 161 -3.95 10.67 0.64
N GLU A 162 -3.50 11.79 1.23
CA GLU A 162 -4.24 12.60 2.22
C GLU A 162 -5.52 13.25 1.65
N VAL A 163 -6.03 12.74 0.56
CA VAL A 163 -7.38 13.05 0.13
C VAL A 163 -8.23 12.08 0.92
N GLU A 164 -9.05 12.59 1.84
CA GLU A 164 -10.28 11.90 2.25
C GLU A 164 -10.79 11.12 1.05
N ILE A 165 -10.66 9.79 1.04
CA ILE A 165 -11.00 8.98 -0.15
C ILE A 165 -12.44 9.34 -0.44
N SER A 166 -12.65 10.12 -1.50
CA SER A 166 -13.75 11.07 -1.57
C SER A 166 -15.06 10.33 -1.33
N CYS A 167 -15.59 10.46 -0.12
CA CYS A 167 -16.81 9.85 0.35
C CYS A 167 -17.99 10.58 -0.33
N THR A 168 -18.06 10.38 -1.65
CA THR A 168 -19.00 11.02 -2.57
C THR A 168 -20.36 10.34 -2.46
N ARG A 169 -20.35 9.00 -2.37
CA ARG A 169 -21.54 8.14 -2.33
C ARG A 169 -21.99 7.74 -0.93
N PHE A 170 -21.10 7.77 0.05
CA PHE A 170 -21.42 7.41 1.43
C PHE A 170 -20.90 8.49 2.36
N ASP A 171 -21.57 8.69 3.49
CA ASP A 171 -20.98 9.33 4.66
C ASP A 171 -20.65 8.22 5.67
N LEU A 172 -19.41 8.16 6.12
CA LEU A 172 -18.88 7.11 6.99
C LEU A 172 -18.16 7.73 8.17
N SER A 173 -18.57 7.33 9.36
CA SER A 173 -17.93 7.68 10.63
C SER A 173 -17.59 6.41 11.39
N VAL A 174 -16.36 6.32 11.90
CA VAL A 174 -15.85 5.16 12.62
C VAL A 174 -15.26 5.63 13.94
N GLN A 175 -15.70 5.00 15.03
CA GLN A 175 -15.23 5.34 16.37
C GLN A 175 -14.95 4.06 17.17
N ILE A 176 -13.91 4.13 18.01
CA ILE A 176 -13.70 3.12 19.07
C ILE A 176 -14.20 3.70 20.38
N ILE A 177 -15.15 3.00 21.02
CA ILE A 177 -15.65 3.38 22.33
C ILE A 177 -14.70 2.81 23.40
N PRO A 178 -14.03 3.66 24.20
CA PRO A 178 -13.09 3.21 25.23
C PRO A 178 -13.82 2.47 26.36
N GLY A 179 -13.21 1.38 26.84
CA GLY A 179 -13.72 0.55 27.94
C GLY A 179 -13.77 -0.94 27.58
N ASN A 180 -14.62 -1.29 26.61
CA ASN A 180 -14.84 -2.68 26.17
C ASN A 180 -14.37 -2.95 24.72
N PHE A 181 -13.63 -2.00 24.12
CA PHE A 181 -13.20 -2.02 22.72
C PHE A 181 -14.37 -2.35 21.78
N PHE A 182 -15.37 -1.47 21.74
CA PHE A 182 -16.41 -1.54 20.72
C PHE A 182 -16.00 -0.73 19.50
N ILE A 183 -16.16 -1.30 18.31
CA ILE A 183 -16.15 -0.55 17.06
C ILE A 183 -17.59 -0.11 16.79
N LEU A 184 -17.78 1.19 16.61
CA LEU A 184 -19.01 1.83 16.16
C LEU A 184 -18.79 2.36 14.74
N CYS A 185 -19.58 1.88 13.80
CA CYS A 185 -19.63 2.36 12.42
C CYS A 185 -20.99 2.99 12.18
N LEU A 186 -20.99 4.26 11.78
CA LEU A 186 -22.17 4.98 11.32
C LEU A 186 -22.01 5.25 9.84
N TYR A 187 -23.01 4.86 9.05
CA TYR A 187 -22.95 5.05 7.60
C TYR A 187 -24.32 5.37 7.00
N VAL A 188 -24.33 6.22 5.97
CA VAL A 188 -25.53 6.62 5.23
C VAL A 188 -25.19 6.79 3.76
N TYR A 189 -26.12 6.42 2.88
CA TYR A 189 -25.96 6.59 1.44
C TYR A 189 -26.26 8.04 1.04
N LYS A 190 -25.37 8.66 0.26
CA LYS A 190 -25.48 10.06 -0.17
C LYS A 190 -26.19 10.14 -1.53
N ASP A 191 -27.50 9.91 -1.48
CA ASP A 191 -28.40 10.14 -2.61
C ASP A 191 -29.65 10.91 -2.14
N THR A 192 -30.37 11.50 -3.09
CA THR A 192 -31.54 12.36 -2.79
C THR A 192 -32.87 11.68 -3.09
N GLN A 193 -32.87 10.53 -3.77
CA GLN A 193 -34.08 9.91 -4.29
C GLN A 193 -34.23 8.44 -3.92
N HIS A 194 -33.14 7.72 -3.70
CA HIS A 194 -33.21 6.28 -3.43
C HIS A 194 -32.15 5.80 -2.44
N ASP A 195 -32.48 4.72 -1.72
CA ASP A 195 -31.54 3.96 -0.92
C ASP A 195 -30.50 3.25 -1.81
N SER A 196 -29.37 2.84 -1.25
CA SER A 196 -28.35 2.12 -2.02
C SER A 196 -28.89 0.77 -2.52
N THR A 197 -28.21 0.20 -3.51
CA THR A 197 -28.33 -1.22 -3.82
C THR A 197 -27.64 -2.06 -2.74
N MET A 198 -27.23 -3.29 -3.06
CA MET A 198 -26.47 -4.11 -2.11
C MET A 198 -25.12 -3.44 -1.81
N SER A 199 -24.89 -3.11 -0.55
CA SER A 199 -23.65 -2.49 -0.09
C SER A 199 -22.80 -3.47 0.73
N VAL A 200 -21.49 -3.25 0.72
CA VAL A 200 -20.52 -4.03 1.47
C VAL A 200 -19.78 -3.11 2.43
N LEU A 201 -19.74 -3.50 3.69
CA LEU A 201 -18.93 -2.87 4.72
C LEU A 201 -17.77 -3.80 5.06
N ASP A 202 -16.57 -3.43 4.65
CA ASP A 202 -15.33 -4.17 4.88
C ASP A 202 -14.58 -3.54 6.07
N ILE A 203 -14.45 -4.29 7.16
CA ILE A 203 -13.86 -3.83 8.42
C ILE A 203 -12.60 -4.63 8.71
N ASN A 204 -11.45 -4.01 8.49
CA ASN A 204 -10.18 -4.60 8.87
C ASN A 204 -9.93 -4.37 10.36
N LEU A 205 -9.54 -5.42 11.08
CA LEU A 205 -9.19 -5.31 12.49
C LEU A 205 -7.70 -4.96 12.67
N PRO A 206 -7.33 -4.16 13.69
CA PRO A 206 -5.93 -3.94 14.01
C PRO A 206 -5.20 -5.25 14.34
N PRO A 207 -3.88 -5.34 14.09
CA PRO A 207 -3.10 -6.53 14.40
C PRO A 207 -3.26 -6.99 15.85
N GLY A 208 -3.51 -8.28 16.05
CA GLY A 208 -3.70 -8.87 17.38
C GLY A 208 -5.10 -8.72 17.96
N PHE A 209 -6.05 -8.15 17.21
CA PHE A 209 -7.47 -8.09 17.59
C PHE A 209 -8.32 -9.10 16.82
N THR A 210 -9.37 -9.59 17.46
CA THR A 210 -10.39 -10.48 16.87
C THR A 210 -11.79 -9.98 17.23
N ALA A 211 -12.74 -10.08 16.30
CA ALA A 211 -14.12 -9.71 16.57
C ALA A 211 -14.83 -10.74 17.47
N ASN A 212 -15.81 -10.27 18.24
CA ASN A 212 -16.68 -11.15 19.01
C ASN A 212 -17.74 -11.78 18.11
N SER A 213 -17.65 -13.10 17.92
CA SER A 213 -18.57 -13.86 17.05
C SER A 213 -20.04 -13.71 17.46
N ASN A 214 -20.34 -13.67 18.75
CA ASN A 214 -21.73 -13.57 19.22
C ASN A 214 -22.38 -12.23 18.83
N ASP A 215 -21.59 -11.16 18.78
CA ASP A 215 -22.09 -9.85 18.36
C ASP A 215 -22.29 -9.82 16.83
N LEU A 216 -21.41 -10.47 16.06
CA LEU A 216 -21.53 -10.58 14.61
C LEU A 216 -22.74 -11.43 14.17
N ASP A 217 -23.08 -12.47 14.92
CA ASP A 217 -24.26 -13.29 14.64
C ASP A 217 -25.56 -12.46 14.77
N LEU A 218 -25.62 -11.53 15.72
CA LEU A 218 -26.74 -10.60 15.89
C LEU A 218 -26.82 -9.56 14.76
N VAL A 219 -25.70 -9.26 14.13
CA VAL A 219 -25.56 -8.31 13.01
C VAL A 219 -25.91 -8.96 11.67
N SER A 220 -25.85 -10.28 11.57
CA SER A 220 -26.10 -11.03 10.32
C SER A 220 -27.53 -10.85 9.74
N SER A 221 -28.46 -10.30 10.51
CA SER A 221 -29.84 -9.99 10.07
C SER A 221 -30.01 -8.59 9.45
N LEU A 222 -28.94 -7.82 9.27
CA LEU A 222 -29.04 -6.49 8.66
C LEU A 222 -29.48 -6.54 7.19
N GLN A 223 -30.14 -5.47 6.76
CA GLN A 223 -30.57 -5.31 5.37
C GLN A 223 -29.37 -5.11 4.45
N SER A 224 -29.48 -5.58 3.22
CA SER A 224 -28.41 -5.47 2.22
C SER A 224 -28.26 -4.05 1.65
N SER A 225 -29.32 -3.22 1.74
CA SER A 225 -29.35 -1.84 1.25
C SER A 225 -29.15 -0.85 2.39
N VAL A 226 -28.47 0.25 2.10
CA VAL A 226 -28.20 1.34 3.04
C VAL A 226 -29.16 2.49 2.79
N SER A 227 -29.81 2.99 3.84
CA SER A 227 -30.72 4.11 3.70
C SER A 227 -30.02 5.39 3.23
N HIS A 228 -30.71 6.18 2.39
CA HIS A 228 -30.28 7.53 2.01
C HIS A 228 -30.76 8.64 2.96
N THR A 229 -31.61 8.30 3.94
CA THR A 229 -32.22 9.28 4.86
C THR A 229 -31.81 9.10 6.31
N GLN A 230 -31.67 7.85 6.76
CA GLN A 230 -31.31 7.53 8.14
C GLN A 230 -29.92 6.94 8.18
N SER A 231 -29.12 7.36 9.16
CA SER A 231 -27.84 6.72 9.43
C SER A 231 -28.09 5.34 10.00
N GLU A 232 -27.46 4.34 9.40
CA GLU A 232 -27.37 3.00 9.97
C GLU A 232 -26.23 2.93 10.97
N GLU A 233 -26.40 2.07 11.97
CA GLU A 233 -25.44 1.85 13.04
C GLU A 233 -25.06 0.39 13.11
N LEU A 234 -23.76 0.13 13.04
CA LEU A 234 -23.17 -1.17 13.32
C LEU A 234 -22.21 -1.06 14.50
N THR A 235 -22.46 -1.85 15.54
CA THR A 235 -21.64 -1.89 16.75
C THR A 235 -21.31 -3.32 17.17
N PHE A 236 -20.03 -3.64 17.37
CA PHE A 236 -19.58 -4.95 17.87
C PHE A 236 -18.29 -4.85 18.69
N ARG A 237 -18.06 -5.84 19.56
CA ARG A 237 -16.83 -5.91 20.38
C ARG A 237 -15.67 -6.51 19.63
N ILE A 238 -14.48 -6.01 19.91
CA ILE A 238 -13.21 -6.63 19.53
C ILE A 238 -12.40 -6.97 20.78
N HIS A 239 -11.64 -8.05 20.72
CA HIS A 239 -10.80 -8.54 21.80
C HIS A 239 -9.35 -8.60 21.35
N GLN A 240 -8.43 -8.09 22.17
CA GLN A 240 -7.00 -8.22 21.91
C GLN A 240 -6.52 -9.62 22.34
N THR A 241 -6.26 -10.49 21.38
CA THR A 241 -5.74 -11.85 21.61
C THR A 241 -4.23 -11.88 21.67
N LEU A 242 -3.56 -10.94 20.99
CA LEU A 242 -2.12 -10.78 21.00
C LEU A 242 -1.74 -9.33 21.31
N LYS A 243 -0.83 -9.15 22.28
CA LYS A 243 -0.23 -7.85 22.56
C LYS A 243 0.81 -7.54 21.50
N VAL A 244 0.57 -6.49 20.73
CA VAL A 244 1.46 -5.98 19.68
C VAL A 244 2.06 -4.66 20.17
N GLY A 245 3.38 -4.47 19.95
CA GLY A 245 4.11 -3.32 20.49
C GLY A 245 3.83 -2.00 19.76
N ALA A 246 3.65 -2.04 18.44
CA ALA A 246 3.27 -0.90 17.62
C ALA A 246 2.01 -1.27 16.84
N LEU A 247 0.85 -0.79 17.31
CA LEU A 247 -0.41 -0.98 16.61
C LEU A 247 -0.47 -0.06 15.40
N GLN A 248 -0.75 -0.64 14.24
CA GLN A 248 -1.02 0.11 13.02
C GLN A 248 -2.52 0.44 12.95
N PRO A 249 -2.90 1.60 12.40
CA PRO A 249 -4.30 1.90 12.12
C PRO A 249 -4.93 0.85 11.21
N ALA A 250 -6.20 0.57 11.42
CA ALA A 250 -6.97 -0.30 10.56
C ALA A 250 -7.99 0.51 9.76
N ALA A 251 -8.47 -0.06 8.66
CA ALA A 251 -9.37 0.62 7.72
C ALA A 251 -10.76 -0.01 7.73
N VAL A 252 -11.78 0.84 7.70
CA VAL A 252 -13.15 0.48 7.34
C VAL A 252 -13.45 1.06 5.97
N SER A 253 -14.02 0.27 5.07
CA SER A 253 -14.50 0.75 3.78
C SER A 253 -15.95 0.37 3.53
N VAL A 254 -16.71 1.29 2.94
CA VAL A 254 -18.08 1.06 2.48
C VAL A 254 -18.19 1.36 0.98
N TYR A 255 -18.89 0.51 0.25
CA TYR A 255 -19.09 0.63 -1.19
C TYR A 255 -20.32 -0.16 -1.65
N GLU A 256 -20.90 0.19 -2.81
CA GLU A 256 -21.93 -0.63 -3.44
C GLU A 256 -21.28 -1.83 -4.14
N TYR A 257 -21.92 -2.99 -4.08
CA TYR A 257 -21.39 -4.21 -4.69
C TYR A 257 -21.19 -4.11 -6.21
N TYR A 258 -22.05 -3.33 -6.88
CA TYR A 258 -22.02 -3.13 -8.32
C TYR A 258 -21.19 -1.90 -8.76
N ASP A 259 -20.93 -0.97 -7.84
CA ASP A 259 -20.09 0.22 -8.03
C ASP A 259 -19.05 0.30 -6.90
N GLN A 260 -17.82 -0.15 -7.21
CA GLN A 260 -16.69 -0.23 -6.27
C GLN A 260 -16.06 1.15 -5.97
N THR A 261 -16.86 2.20 -5.90
CA THR A 261 -16.41 3.50 -5.42
C THR A 261 -16.35 3.48 -3.89
N HIS A 262 -15.20 3.09 -3.34
CA HIS A 262 -14.98 2.95 -1.90
C HIS A 262 -14.94 4.31 -1.19
N CYS A 263 -15.63 4.40 -0.06
CA CYS A 263 -15.38 5.41 0.99
C CYS A 263 -14.64 4.72 2.14
N VAL A 264 -13.44 5.19 2.45
CA VAL A 264 -12.55 4.54 3.44
C VAL A 264 -12.24 5.49 4.58
N LYS A 265 -12.35 4.99 5.81
CA LYS A 265 -11.92 5.69 7.03
C LYS A 265 -10.98 4.80 7.83
N PHE A 266 -9.92 5.40 8.34
CA PHE A 266 -8.99 4.73 9.24
C PHE A 266 -9.43 4.94 10.68
N TYR A 267 -9.10 3.98 11.54
CA TYR A 267 -9.34 4.07 12.97
C TYR A 267 -8.21 3.38 13.75
N HIS A 268 -7.96 3.84 14.97
CA HIS A 268 -6.91 3.32 15.83
C HIS A 268 -7.36 3.39 17.31
N PRO A 269 -7.12 2.36 18.14
CA PRO A 269 -7.61 2.34 19.52
C PRO A 269 -7.14 3.51 20.39
N GLU A 270 -5.93 3.99 20.15
CA GLU A 270 -5.28 5.03 20.96
C GLU A 270 -5.15 6.38 20.24
N ARG A 271 -5.45 6.45 18.93
CA ARG A 271 -5.20 7.64 18.10
C ARG A 271 -6.50 8.08 17.46
N ARG A 272 -6.69 9.40 17.41
CA ARG A 272 -7.87 10.00 16.79
C ARG A 272 -7.86 9.75 15.29
N ASP A 273 -9.02 9.44 14.72
CA ASP A 273 -9.26 9.29 13.27
C ASP A 273 -8.31 8.34 12.53
N GLY A 274 -7.66 7.41 13.26
CA GLY A 274 -6.73 6.43 12.68
C GLY A 274 -5.52 7.05 11.99
N GLU A 275 -5.11 8.25 12.38
CA GLU A 275 -3.98 8.94 11.76
C GLU A 275 -2.70 8.08 11.80
N LEU A 276 -2.09 7.92 10.62
CA LEU A 276 -0.77 7.32 10.50
C LEU A 276 0.24 8.20 11.21
N LEU A 277 1.17 7.58 11.93
CA LEU A 277 2.33 8.30 12.42
C LEU A 277 3.17 8.72 11.23
N MET A 278 3.30 10.03 11.04
CA MET A 278 4.18 10.61 10.06
C MET A 278 5.23 11.48 10.73
N LEU A 279 6.46 11.36 10.24
CA LEU A 279 7.55 12.29 10.52
C LEU A 279 7.58 13.29 9.38
N CYS A 280 7.00 14.48 9.59
CA CYS A 280 7.03 15.53 8.58
C CYS A 280 8.04 16.63 8.92
N ALA A 281 8.82 17.02 7.92
CA ALA A 281 9.66 18.21 7.92
C ALA A 281 9.18 19.15 6.82
N LYS A 282 8.42 20.19 7.20
CA LYS A 282 7.72 21.14 6.31
C LYS A 282 6.75 20.48 5.30
N PHE A 283 7.28 19.89 4.22
CA PHE A 283 6.52 19.31 3.10
C PHE A 283 6.94 17.88 2.77
N ASP A 284 7.97 17.34 3.43
CA ASP A 284 8.42 15.97 3.24
C ASP A 284 7.98 15.15 4.46
N CYS A 285 6.99 14.30 4.27
CA CYS A 285 6.44 13.41 5.29
C CYS A 285 6.89 11.97 5.01
N ARG A 286 7.50 11.32 6.00
CA ARG A 286 7.80 9.89 5.95
C ARG A 286 6.91 9.14 6.93
N CYS A 287 6.37 7.99 6.51
CA CYS A 287 5.68 7.07 7.39
C CYS A 287 6.60 6.64 8.55
N ALA A 288 6.05 6.61 9.75
CA ALA A 288 6.74 6.37 11.00
C ALA A 288 6.07 5.28 11.84
N GLU A 289 5.34 4.38 11.17
CA GLU A 289 4.80 3.12 11.69
C GLU A 289 5.85 2.00 11.77
N GLU A 290 7.14 2.34 11.56
CA GLU A 290 8.25 1.41 11.73
C GLU A 290 8.48 1.12 13.22
N SER A 291 9.05 -0.05 13.53
CA SER A 291 9.41 -0.37 14.91
C SER A 291 10.42 0.64 15.46
N CYS A 292 10.37 0.90 16.76
CA CYS A 292 11.33 1.78 17.39
C CYS A 292 12.73 1.17 17.44
N GLY A 293 13.76 2.01 17.25
CA GLY A 293 15.11 1.69 17.70
C GLY A 293 15.11 1.45 19.21
N VAL A 294 15.86 0.45 19.67
CA VAL A 294 15.99 0.11 21.09
C VAL A 294 17.41 0.41 21.55
N GLN A 295 17.54 1.21 22.60
CA GLN A 295 18.84 1.47 23.21
C GLN A 295 19.46 0.18 23.73
N LYS A 296 20.66 -0.14 23.25
CA LYS A 296 21.43 -1.30 23.71
C LYS A 296 21.94 -1.04 25.12
N LYS A 297 21.64 -1.97 26.04
CA LYS A 297 22.00 -1.89 27.45
C LYS A 297 22.69 -3.19 27.89
N GLY A 298 23.61 -3.09 28.84
CA GLY A 298 24.30 -4.24 29.42
C GLY A 298 25.52 -4.69 28.62
N LYS A 299 25.72 -6.00 28.50
CA LYS A 299 26.87 -6.60 27.80
C LYS A 299 26.56 -6.74 26.31
N VAL A 300 26.91 -5.70 25.56
CA VAL A 300 26.74 -5.62 24.10
C VAL A 300 27.98 -6.18 23.39
N ASP A 301 27.80 -7.16 22.52
CA ASP A 301 28.90 -7.87 21.87
C ASP A 301 29.72 -6.96 20.91
N ASN A 302 31.05 -7.02 21.00
CA ASN A 302 31.96 -6.21 20.19
C ASN A 302 31.90 -6.63 18.71
N GLU A 303 31.74 -7.92 18.43
CA GLU A 303 31.65 -8.42 17.05
C GLU A 303 30.40 -7.86 16.36
N GLN A 304 29.26 -7.81 17.05
CA GLN A 304 28.05 -7.17 16.56
C GLN A 304 28.21 -5.67 16.33
N ARG A 305 28.88 -4.95 17.25
CA ARG A 305 29.17 -3.51 17.04
C ARG A 305 30.00 -3.28 15.79
N MET A 306 31.06 -4.08 15.62
CA MET A 306 31.97 -3.95 14.47
C MET A 306 31.25 -4.27 13.17
N ALA A 307 30.54 -5.41 13.11
CA ALA A 307 29.74 -5.80 11.96
C ALA A 307 28.73 -4.71 11.55
N LYS A 308 28.02 -4.12 12.53
CA LYS A 308 27.06 -3.04 12.27
C LYS A 308 27.73 -1.79 11.72
N SER A 309 28.87 -1.39 12.30
CA SER A 309 29.61 -0.22 11.85
C SER A 309 30.16 -0.35 10.42
N CYS A 310 30.42 -1.58 9.99
CA CYS A 310 30.99 -1.89 8.68
C CYS A 310 29.97 -2.14 7.56
N GLU A 311 28.68 -2.11 7.85
CA GLU A 311 27.64 -2.13 6.82
C GLU A 311 27.81 -0.93 5.86
N ARG A 312 27.86 -1.18 4.54
CA ARG A 312 28.21 -0.16 3.52
C ARG A 312 27.31 1.08 3.53
N THR A 313 26.07 0.94 3.98
CA THR A 313 25.05 2.00 3.99
C THR A 313 24.94 2.71 5.33
N ILE A 314 25.68 2.27 6.36
CA ILE A 314 25.63 2.84 7.71
C ILE A 314 26.57 4.04 7.85
N ASN A 315 26.07 5.08 8.48
CA ASN A 315 26.80 6.23 8.97
C ASN A 315 26.89 6.11 10.50
N PHE A 316 28.06 6.37 11.08
CA PHE A 316 28.23 6.30 12.52
C PHE A 316 29.16 7.36 13.09
N GLY A 317 28.89 7.75 14.34
CA GLY A 317 29.63 8.77 15.07
C GLY A 317 29.24 8.87 16.55
N LYS A 318 30.05 9.58 17.33
CA LYS A 318 29.76 9.91 18.73
C LYS A 318 28.96 11.22 18.78
N THR A 319 27.86 11.21 19.51
CA THR A 319 26.95 12.35 19.63
C THR A 319 26.68 12.69 21.10
N TYR A 320 26.64 13.97 21.43
CA TYR A 320 26.26 14.51 22.73
C TYR A 320 24.87 15.14 22.65
N ILE A 321 23.99 14.86 23.61
CA ILE A 321 22.63 15.40 23.60
C ILE A 321 22.57 16.75 24.32
N ASN A 322 22.37 17.83 23.55
CA ASN A 322 22.21 19.18 24.10
C ASN A 322 20.83 19.38 24.75
N GLY A 323 19.78 18.77 24.19
CA GLY A 323 18.42 18.93 24.72
C GLY A 323 17.39 18.09 23.96
N LEU A 324 16.29 17.79 24.65
CA LEU A 324 15.13 17.08 24.10
C LEU A 324 13.96 18.04 24.01
N ASN A 325 13.34 18.12 22.84
CA ASN A 325 12.15 18.94 22.59
C ASN A 325 11.04 18.07 22.01
N LEU A 326 9.80 18.34 22.40
CA LEU A 326 8.64 17.76 21.73
C LEU A 326 8.10 18.79 20.74
N CYS A 327 7.96 18.44 19.46
CA CYS A 327 7.25 19.31 18.53
C CYS A 327 5.76 19.24 18.85
N GLN A 328 5.17 20.35 19.30
CA GLN A 328 3.73 20.48 19.56
C GLN A 328 3.07 21.57 18.69
N ARG A 329 3.68 21.93 17.55
CA ARG A 329 3.04 22.88 16.63
C ARG A 329 1.97 22.15 15.82
N LEU A 330 0.71 22.44 16.17
CA LEU A 330 -0.55 22.33 15.40
C LEU A 330 -0.71 21.11 14.49
N ARG A 331 -1.64 20.22 14.88
CA ARG A 331 -2.38 19.19 14.11
C ARG A 331 -1.64 18.21 13.18
N GLU A 332 -0.38 18.39 12.81
CA GLU A 332 0.24 17.58 11.74
C GLU A 332 1.60 16.95 12.08
N CYS A 333 2.16 17.14 13.29
CA CYS A 333 3.46 16.56 13.65
C CYS A 333 3.60 16.30 15.16
N ALA A 334 3.18 15.14 15.66
CA ALA A 334 3.63 14.66 16.97
C ALA A 334 4.99 13.97 16.78
N VAL A 335 6.08 14.73 16.75
CA VAL A 335 7.44 14.20 16.59
C VAL A 335 8.31 14.55 17.80
N SER A 336 9.02 13.55 18.34
CA SER A 336 10.06 13.80 19.35
C SER A 336 11.35 14.23 18.67
N MET A 337 11.82 15.43 18.99
CA MET A 337 13.01 16.04 18.41
C MET A 337 14.14 16.09 19.44
N SER A 338 15.25 15.45 19.13
CA SER A 338 16.46 15.47 19.96
C SER A 338 17.51 16.35 19.29
N ASN A 339 17.91 17.43 19.95
CA ASN A 339 19.01 18.27 19.48
C ASN A 339 20.33 17.67 19.97
N MET A 340 21.11 17.12 19.03
CA MET A 340 22.36 16.43 19.33
C MET A 340 23.53 17.18 18.69
N PHE A 341 24.56 17.46 19.49
CA PHE A 341 25.85 17.95 19.03
C PHE A 341 26.72 16.78 18.62
N VAL A 342 27.19 16.77 17.37
CA VAL A 342 28.00 15.67 16.87
C VAL A 342 29.47 15.90 17.19
N LEU A 343 30.00 15.08 18.09
CA LEU A 343 31.37 15.19 18.60
C LEU A 343 32.39 14.65 17.59
N SER A 344 32.12 13.47 17.04
CA SER A 344 32.98 12.83 16.06
C SER A 344 32.17 12.07 15.03
N VAL A 345 32.67 12.04 13.79
CA VAL A 345 32.04 11.37 12.66
C VAL A 345 33.10 10.52 11.99
N GLN A 346 32.87 9.22 11.94
CA GLN A 346 33.80 8.31 11.27
C GLN A 346 33.41 8.11 9.80
N ARG A 347 32.10 8.03 9.52
CA ARG A 347 31.53 7.90 8.18
C ARG A 347 30.16 8.56 8.12
N SER A 348 29.97 9.50 7.19
CA SER A 348 28.67 10.13 6.92
C SER A 348 28.53 10.60 5.48
N VAL A 349 27.30 10.60 4.96
CA VAL A 349 26.93 11.27 3.70
C VAL A 349 26.73 12.79 3.90
N ASP A 350 26.52 13.24 5.14
CA ASP A 350 26.42 14.66 5.54
C ASP A 350 27.83 15.26 5.68
N VAL A 351 28.26 15.98 4.64
CA VAL A 351 29.57 16.65 4.59
C VAL A 351 29.64 17.75 5.66
N TYR A 352 30.69 17.77 6.48
CA TYR A 352 30.91 18.71 7.60
C TYR A 352 30.00 18.53 8.83
N LEU A 353 29.53 17.31 9.08
CA LEU A 353 28.72 16.97 10.26
C LEU A 353 29.45 17.20 11.61
N GLN A 354 30.77 16.97 11.66
CA GLN A 354 31.54 17.07 12.92
C GLN A 354 31.54 18.50 13.48
N GLY A 355 31.29 18.63 14.79
CA GLY A 355 31.26 19.91 15.48
C GLY A 355 30.00 20.74 15.20
N LYS A 356 28.95 20.13 14.63
CA LYS A 356 27.65 20.78 14.38
C LYS A 356 26.54 20.15 15.20
N THR A 357 25.53 20.95 15.52
CA THR A 357 24.26 20.45 16.07
C THR A 357 23.37 19.96 14.93
N ARG A 358 22.76 18.78 15.11
CA ARG A 358 21.75 18.19 14.22
C ARG A 358 20.51 17.80 15.00
N VAL A 359 19.40 17.73 14.27
CA VAL A 359 18.10 17.32 14.81
C VAL A 359 17.89 15.85 14.48
N PHE A 360 17.67 15.04 15.51
CA PHE A 360 17.27 13.65 15.40
C PHE A 360 15.77 13.54 15.70
N LEU A 361 15.04 12.90 14.79
CA LEU A 361 13.60 12.74 14.83
C LEU A 361 13.27 11.30 15.23
N SER A 362 12.31 11.14 16.12
CA SER A 362 11.75 9.84 16.48
C SER A 362 10.26 9.95 16.76
N PRO A 363 9.48 8.88 16.51
CA PRO A 363 8.10 8.83 16.95
C PRO A 363 8.00 8.99 18.48
N PRO A 364 6.98 9.69 19.02
CA PRO A 364 6.84 9.91 20.46
C PRO A 364 6.76 8.62 21.28
N HIS A 365 6.14 7.58 20.72
CA HIS A 365 6.01 6.27 21.36
C HIS A 365 7.37 5.55 21.52
N CYS A 366 8.40 5.96 20.76
CA CYS A 366 9.76 5.42 20.89
C CYS A 366 10.58 6.04 22.02
N ARG A 367 10.04 7.03 22.74
CA ARG A 367 10.81 7.74 23.78
C ARG A 367 11.35 6.80 24.87
N GLU A 368 10.54 5.83 25.30
CA GLU A 368 10.93 4.89 26.35
C GLU A 368 11.94 3.85 25.87
N SER A 369 11.80 3.35 24.64
CA SER A 369 12.74 2.38 24.05
C SER A 369 14.10 3.00 23.72
N LEU A 370 14.10 4.26 23.28
CA LEU A 370 15.31 5.03 22.98
C LEU A 370 16.02 5.51 24.26
N ASP A 371 15.30 5.77 25.36
CA ASP A 371 15.81 6.22 26.68
C ASP A 371 16.94 7.27 26.58
N LEU A 372 16.79 8.22 25.66
CA LEU A 372 17.76 9.30 25.46
C LEU A 372 17.63 10.33 26.59
N ARG A 373 18.79 10.76 27.11
CA ARG A 373 18.87 11.69 28.25
C ARG A 373 19.66 12.94 27.87
N PRO A 374 19.18 14.16 28.18
CA PRO A 374 19.97 15.37 28.00
C PRO A 374 21.26 15.32 28.83
N GLY A 375 22.34 15.90 28.32
CA GLY A 375 23.63 15.96 29.02
C GLY A 375 24.41 14.64 29.02
N SER A 376 24.10 13.74 28.10
CA SER A 376 24.72 12.41 27.98
C SER A 376 25.27 12.18 26.58
N ASP A 377 26.33 11.38 26.50
CA ASP A 377 26.94 10.92 25.26
C ASP A 377 26.31 9.60 24.79
N TYR A 378 26.19 9.45 23.47
CA TYR A 378 25.68 8.23 22.83
C TYR A 378 26.47 7.91 21.56
N LEU A 379 26.66 6.61 21.30
CA LEU A 379 27.03 6.09 20.00
C LEU A 379 25.75 5.89 19.16
N ILE A 380 25.72 6.48 17.97
CA ILE A 380 24.61 6.32 17.03
C ILE A 380 25.15 5.79 15.71
N MET A 381 24.54 4.71 15.21
CA MET A 381 24.78 4.19 13.86
C MET A 381 23.47 4.06 13.10
N GLY A 382 23.31 4.77 11.98
CA GLY A 382 22.06 4.81 11.22
C GLY A 382 22.29 4.66 9.71
N ALA A 383 21.29 4.19 8.97
CA ALA A 383 21.42 4.02 7.53
C ALA A 383 21.35 5.35 6.80
N SER A 384 22.03 5.44 5.66
CA SER A 384 22.05 6.64 4.81
C SER A 384 20.66 7.04 4.31
N ARG A 385 19.73 6.08 4.18
CA ARG A 385 18.32 6.32 3.84
C ARG A 385 17.54 7.05 4.94
N ASP A 386 18.05 7.07 6.17
CA ASP A 386 17.41 7.71 7.32
C ASP A 386 17.91 9.15 7.53
N ILE A 387 18.79 9.63 6.63
CA ILE A 387 19.25 11.02 6.59
C ILE A 387 18.38 11.80 5.61
N GLN A 388 17.74 12.85 6.10
CA GLN A 388 16.89 13.74 5.34
C GLN A 388 17.53 15.13 5.22
N ARG A 389 17.27 15.82 4.11
CA ARG A 389 17.61 17.25 4.00
C ARG A 389 16.59 18.07 4.78
N GLY A 390 17.10 18.94 5.65
CA GLY A 390 16.32 19.85 6.46
C GLY A 390 15.84 21.08 5.68
N ASN A 391 15.41 22.09 6.45
CA ASN A 391 14.70 23.27 5.96
C ASN A 391 15.53 24.26 5.14
N THR A 392 16.86 24.16 5.19
CA THR A 392 17.83 24.96 4.42
C THR A 392 18.81 24.03 3.71
N ARG A 393 19.45 24.51 2.63
CA ARG A 393 20.35 23.71 1.76
C ARG A 393 21.48 22.98 2.49
N ASP A 394 21.86 23.42 3.69
CA ASP A 394 22.98 22.89 4.49
C ASP A 394 22.54 22.28 5.83
N THR A 395 21.25 22.01 6.03
CA THR A 395 20.76 21.32 7.23
C THR A 395 20.35 19.91 6.89
N TYR A 396 20.71 18.96 7.74
CA TYR A 396 20.27 17.57 7.66
C TYR A 396 19.53 17.19 8.94
N GLN A 397 18.60 16.27 8.81
CA GLN A 397 17.82 15.68 9.89
C GLN A 397 17.98 14.17 9.85
N TYR A 398 17.95 13.53 11.00
CA TYR A 398 18.25 12.10 11.15
C TYR A 398 17.06 11.40 11.77
N VAL A 399 16.49 10.40 11.10
CA VAL A 399 15.39 9.62 11.64
C VAL A 399 15.94 8.43 12.43
N LEU A 400 15.51 8.29 13.69
CA LEU A 400 15.80 7.14 14.53
C LEU A 400 14.70 6.09 14.30
N GLY A 401 15.02 5.03 13.56
CA GLY A 401 14.10 3.94 13.24
C GLY A 401 14.57 2.59 13.80
N GLU A 402 13.91 1.51 13.40
CA GLU A 402 14.18 0.13 13.86
C GLU A 402 15.65 -0.27 13.68
N THR A 403 16.24 0.12 12.55
CA THR A 403 17.61 -0.27 12.19
C THR A 403 18.69 0.61 12.81
N THR A 404 18.31 1.65 13.55
CA THR A 404 19.27 2.57 14.17
C THR A 404 19.86 1.96 15.44
N TRP A 405 21.19 1.84 15.47
CA TRP A 405 21.93 1.44 16.66
C TRP A 405 22.10 2.63 17.60
N ILE A 406 21.75 2.45 18.86
CA ILE A 406 21.90 3.46 19.90
C ILE A 406 22.46 2.79 21.14
N GLU A 407 23.59 3.30 21.64
CA GLU A 407 24.24 2.79 22.85
C GLU A 407 24.71 3.98 23.69
N TYR A 408 24.40 3.93 24.99
CA TYR A 408 24.86 4.96 25.93
C TYR A 408 26.39 4.92 26.03
N TRP A 409 27.01 6.08 25.96
CA TRP A 409 28.46 6.25 26.09
C TRP A 409 28.77 6.79 27.49
N PRO A 410 29.27 5.96 28.43
CA PRO A 410 29.50 6.38 29.80
C PRO A 410 30.62 7.42 29.91
N THR A 411 30.59 8.23 30.96
CA THR A 411 31.68 9.18 31.24
C THR A 411 32.94 8.46 31.74
N GLU A 412 34.09 9.14 31.73
CA GLU A 412 35.36 8.57 32.20
C GLU A 412 35.29 8.11 33.66
N GLU A 413 34.54 8.83 34.50
CA GLU A 413 34.29 8.48 35.90
C GLU A 413 33.39 7.25 36.02
N GLU A 414 32.33 7.19 35.21
CA GLU A 414 31.42 6.04 35.18
C GLU A 414 32.12 4.77 34.70
N CYS A 415 33.09 4.88 33.78
CA CYS A 415 33.89 3.76 33.31
C CYS A 415 34.71 3.08 34.42
N GLN A 416 34.92 3.72 35.57
CA GLN A 416 35.55 3.11 36.74
C GLN A 416 34.60 2.17 37.50
N ILE A 417 33.30 2.21 37.21
CA ILE A 417 32.28 1.35 37.83
C ILE A 417 32.15 0.06 37.00
N ASP A 418 32.20 -1.09 37.65
CA ASP A 418 32.13 -2.42 37.00
C ASP A 418 30.93 -2.58 36.05
N LYS A 419 29.80 -1.93 36.37
CA LYS A 419 28.60 -1.90 35.54
C LYS A 419 28.85 -1.35 34.13
N TYR A 420 29.69 -0.32 33.99
CA TYR A 420 29.92 0.39 32.72
C TYR A 420 31.25 -0.01 32.05
N ARG A 421 32.16 -0.63 32.80
CA ARG A 421 33.49 -1.05 32.31
C ARG A 421 33.45 -1.81 30.99
N PHE A 422 32.50 -2.74 30.83
CA PHE A 422 32.36 -3.51 29.60
C PHE A 422 31.95 -2.66 28.39
N ALA A 423 31.02 -1.72 28.58
CA ALA A 423 30.62 -0.80 27.51
C ALA A 423 31.78 0.12 27.12
N CYS A 424 32.49 0.69 28.09
CA CYS A 424 33.61 1.60 27.82
C CYS A 424 34.73 0.92 27.03
N LEU A 425 35.15 -0.29 27.46
CA LEU A 425 36.20 -1.04 26.76
C LEU A 425 35.76 -1.44 25.35
N GLY A 426 34.52 -1.89 25.19
CA GLY A 426 34.01 -2.32 23.89
C GLY A 426 33.81 -1.17 22.90
N LEU A 427 33.43 0.01 23.38
CA LEU A 427 33.33 1.22 22.56
C LEU A 427 34.72 1.73 22.13
N ALA A 428 35.70 1.68 23.03
CA ALA A 428 37.08 2.06 22.74
C ALA A 428 37.75 1.11 21.73
N ASP A 429 37.61 -0.21 21.95
CA ASP A 429 38.11 -1.25 21.05
C ASP A 429 37.53 -1.11 19.63
N MET A 430 36.22 -0.87 19.52
CA MET A 430 35.58 -0.64 18.22
C MET A 430 36.17 0.58 17.48
N LEU A 431 36.37 1.71 18.19
CA LEU A 431 36.98 2.89 17.59
C LEU A 431 38.42 2.62 17.15
N GLU A 432 39.22 1.97 17.98
CA GLU A 432 40.62 1.65 17.70
C GLU A 432 40.75 0.72 16.48
N GLN A 433 39.97 -0.37 16.46
CA GLN A 433 39.95 -1.30 15.33
C GLN A 433 39.54 -0.60 14.03
N HIS A 434 38.54 0.26 14.08
CA HIS A 434 38.10 0.98 12.88
C HIS A 434 39.12 2.04 12.43
N MET A 435 39.90 2.64 13.34
CA MET A 435 40.99 3.55 12.98
C MET A 435 42.19 2.81 12.36
N LEU A 436 42.53 1.63 12.90
CA LEU A 436 43.71 0.86 12.47
C LEU A 436 43.46 0.04 11.20
N PHE A 437 42.32 -0.63 11.11
CA PHE A 437 42.06 -1.65 10.08
C PHE A 437 40.92 -1.27 9.13
N GLY A 438 40.07 -0.31 9.51
CA GLY A 438 38.84 -0.02 8.79
C GLY A 438 37.90 -1.23 8.75
N CYS A 439 37.17 -1.39 7.64
CA CYS A 439 36.23 -2.48 7.46
C CYS A 439 36.73 -3.46 6.39
N VAL A 440 36.70 -4.75 6.72
CA VAL A 440 37.00 -5.83 5.78
C VAL A 440 35.75 -6.07 4.91
N ASN A 441 35.92 -6.04 3.59
CA ASN A 441 34.84 -6.12 2.60
C ASN A 441 34.30 -7.54 2.40
#